data_AF-A0A7J2HPX9-F1
#
_entry.id   AF-A0A7J2HPX9-F1
#
_cell.length_a   1.000
_cell.length_b   1.000
_cell.length_c   1.000
_cell.angle_alpha   90.00
_cell.angle_beta   90.00
_cell.angle_gamma   90.00
#
_symmetry.space_group_name_H-M   'P 1'
#
loop_
_entity.id
_entity.type
_entity.pdbx_description
1 polymer ?
#
loop_
_entity_poly.entity_id
_entity_poly.type
_entity_poly.pdbx_seq_one_letter_code
_entity_poly.pdbx_strand_id
1 'polypeptide(L)'
;LAKIVANKIYEETGVCEVYVEILSQIGKPINKPLIANISIIPSNNSSFNSVKYEAENIMQEWLDNIHRITEMILNREISIF
;
A
#
# COMPACT_ATOMS: atom_id res chain seq x y z
N LEU A 1 -4.34 -1.66 5.83
CA LEU A 1 -3.49 -0.81 4.98
C LEU A 1 -2.59 -1.64 4.05
N ALA A 2 -1.61 -2.39 4.57
CA ALA A 2 -0.67 -3.16 3.73
C ALA A 2 -1.34 -4.00 2.63
N LYS A 3 -2.33 -4.83 2.99
CA LYS A 3 -3.13 -5.62 2.03
C LYS A 3 -3.81 -4.77 0.95
N ILE A 4 -4.35 -3.62 1.32
CA ILE A 4 -5.08 -2.73 0.41
C ILE A 4 -4.11 -2.14 -0.62
N VAL A 5 -2.98 -1.62 -0.14
CA VAL A 5 -1.94 -1.04 -0.99
C VAL A 5 -1.34 -2.10 -1.92
N ALA A 6 -1.03 -3.29 -1.40
CA ALA A 6 -0.52 -4.40 -2.21
C ALA A 6 -1.48 -4.76 -3.36
N ASN A 7 -2.78 -4.92 -3.06
CA ASN A 7 -3.79 -5.23 -4.08
C ASN A 7 -3.89 -4.10 -5.13
N LYS A 8 -3.89 -2.84 -4.68
CA LYS A 8 -4.00 -1.68 -5.56
C LYS A 8 -2.80 -1.58 -6.51
N ILE A 9 -1.59 -1.79 -6.01
CA ILE A 9 -0.36 -1.83 -6.83
C ILE A 9 -0.46 -2.96 -7.85
N TYR A 10 -0.86 -4.16 -7.44
CA TYR A 10 -1.00 -5.31 -8.33
C TYR A 10 -1.99 -5.03 -9.47
N GLU A 11 -3.17 -4.47 -9.13
CA GLU A 11 -4.23 -4.13 -10.09
C GLU A 11 -3.80 -3.05 -11.11
N GLU A 12 -3.07 -2.02 -10.69
CA GLU A 12 -2.73 -0.89 -11.55
C GLU A 12 -1.45 -1.08 -12.36
N THR A 13 -0.49 -1.84 -11.84
CA THR A 13 0.84 -1.97 -12.46
C THR A 13 1.05 -3.29 -13.19
N GLY A 14 0.24 -4.33 -12.92
CA GLY A 14 0.38 -5.64 -13.55
C GLY A 14 1.70 -6.36 -13.24
N VAL A 15 2.25 -6.11 -12.05
CA VAL A 15 3.45 -6.80 -11.53
C VAL A 15 3.16 -8.27 -11.23
N CYS A 16 4.20 -9.11 -11.25
CA CYS A 16 4.03 -10.52 -10.92
C CYS A 16 3.72 -10.70 -9.43
N GLU A 17 4.48 -10.04 -8.56
CA GLU A 17 4.28 -10.10 -7.12
C GLU A 17 4.57 -8.75 -6.46
N VAL A 18 3.87 -8.47 -5.37
CA VAL A 18 4.08 -7.29 -4.53
C VAL A 18 3.91 -7.66 -3.07
N TYR A 19 4.85 -7.20 -2.24
CA TYR A 19 4.85 -7.38 -0.79
C TYR A 19 4.91 -6.01 -0.13
N VAL A 20 4.06 -5.78 0.85
CA VAL A 20 3.98 -4.50 1.57
C VAL A 20 4.13 -4.74 3.06
N GLU A 21 5.09 -4.06 3.68
CA GLU A 21 5.35 -4.12 5.11
C GLU A 21 5.31 -2.69 5.69
N ILE A 22 4.66 -2.53 6.82
CA ILE A 22 4.49 -1.22 7.46
C ILE A 22 4.87 -1.33 8.92
N LEU A 23 5.83 -0.51 9.34
CA LEU A 23 6.31 -0.45 10.71
C LEU A 23 5.96 0.89 11.33
N SER A 24 5.14 0.90 12.37
CA SER A 24 4.81 2.11 13.14
C SER A 24 5.86 2.43 14.20
N GLN A 25 5.82 3.64 14.74
CA GLN A 25 6.57 4.03 15.94
C GLN A 25 5.61 4.60 16.99
N ILE A 26 5.69 4.10 18.23
CA ILE A 26 4.90 4.63 19.35
C ILE A 26 5.18 6.14 19.51
N GLY A 27 4.12 6.93 19.64
CA GLY A 27 4.20 8.39 19.75
C GLY A 27 4.32 9.14 18.41
N LYS A 28 4.32 8.43 17.27
CA LYS A 28 4.19 9.04 15.94
C LYS A 28 2.75 8.90 15.41
N PRO A 29 2.26 9.86 14.61
CA PRO A 29 1.00 9.72 13.90
C PRO A 29 0.97 8.45 13.04
N ILE A 30 -0.18 7.77 12.97
CA ILE A 30 -0.34 6.50 12.24
C ILE A 30 -0.14 6.63 10.72
N ASN A 31 -0.33 7.83 10.15
CA ASN A 31 -0.04 8.13 8.75
C ASN A 31 1.45 8.42 8.48
N LYS A 32 2.30 8.42 9.52
CA LYS A 32 3.74 8.62 9.42
C LYS A 32 4.47 7.40 9.99
N PRO A 33 4.44 6.25 9.28
CA PRO A 33 5.13 5.06 9.72
C PRO A 33 6.65 5.31 9.81
N LEU A 34 7.34 4.53 10.64
CA LEU A 34 8.80 4.52 10.68
C LEU A 34 9.36 4.02 9.35
N ILE A 35 8.75 2.96 8.81
CA ILE A 35 9.09 2.38 7.51
C ILE A 35 7.80 1.94 6.81
N ALA A 36 7.70 2.24 5.52
CA ALA A 36 6.76 1.65 4.58
C ALA A 36 7.58 0.99 3.46
N ASN A 37 7.73 -0.33 3.52
CA ASN A 37 8.52 -1.09 2.57
C ASN A 37 7.62 -1.72 1.51
N ILE A 38 7.99 -1.58 0.24
CA ILE A 38 7.29 -2.17 -0.90
C ILE A 38 8.32 -2.94 -1.72
N SER A 39 8.17 -4.26 -1.76
CA SER A 39 9.02 -5.15 -2.56
C SER A 39 8.24 -5.64 -3.77
N ILE A 40 8.80 -5.49 -4.97
CA ILE A 40 8.10 -5.72 -6.22
C ILE A 40 8.89 -6.70 -7.09
N ILE A 41 8.19 -7.70 -7.61
CA ILE A 41 8.69 -8.58 -8.67
C ILE A 41 8.04 -8.13 -9.99
N PRO A 42 8.76 -7.41 -10.86
CA PRO A 42 8.20 -6.89 -12.10
C PRO A 42 7.87 -8.01 -13.09
N SER A 43 6.86 -7.78 -13.91
CA SER A 43 6.57 -8.64 -15.07
C SER A 43 7.50 -8.29 -16.24
N ASN A 44 7.77 -9.24 -17.14
CA ASN A 44 8.76 -9.08 -18.23
C ASN A 44 8.57 -7.84 -19.13
N ASN A 45 7.39 -7.22 -19.12
CA ASN A 45 7.03 -6.08 -19.95
C ASN A 45 6.85 -4.75 -19.20
N SER A 46 7.08 -4.69 -17.87
CA SER A 46 6.83 -3.48 -17.08
C SER A 46 8.13 -2.71 -16.75
N SER A 47 8.10 -1.39 -16.98
CA SER A 47 9.19 -0.48 -16.60
C SER A 47 9.24 -0.34 -15.08
N PHE A 48 10.30 -0.85 -14.45
CA PHE A 48 10.46 -0.78 -13.00
C PHE A 48 10.32 0.64 -12.44
N ASN A 49 10.82 1.66 -13.14
CA ASN A 49 10.72 3.04 -12.69
C ASN A 49 9.27 3.55 -12.66
N SER A 50 8.46 3.16 -13.65
CA SER A 50 7.05 3.53 -13.71
C SER A 50 6.27 2.84 -12.59
N VAL A 51 6.53 1.54 -12.38
CA VAL A 51 5.93 0.75 -11.31
C VAL A 51 6.30 1.30 -9.93
N LYS A 52 7.56 1.67 -9.73
CA LYS A 52 8.04 2.28 -8.48
C LYS A 52 7.31 3.58 -8.19
N TYR A 53 7.22 4.48 -9.17
CA TYR A 53 6.54 5.77 -9.00
C TYR A 53 5.06 5.58 -8.63
N GLU A 54 4.38 4.66 -9.32
CA GLU A 54 2.97 4.37 -9.04
C GLU A 54 2.80 3.77 -7.64
N ALA A 55 3.66 2.83 -7.25
CA ALA A 55 3.62 2.22 -5.92
C ALA A 55 3.85 3.23 -4.79
N GLU A 56 4.78 4.16 -4.96
CA GLU A 56 5.01 5.26 -4.01
C GLU A 56 3.78 6.18 -3.93
N ASN A 57 3.18 6.53 -5.08
CA ASN A 57 1.99 7.37 -5.14
C ASN A 57 0.78 6.74 -4.45
N ILE A 58 0.49 5.47 -4.74
CA ILE A 58 -0.59 4.70 -4.09
C ILE A 58 -0.37 4.66 -2.58
N MET A 59 0.85 4.35 -2.12
CA MET A 59 1.13 4.28 -0.68
C MET A 59 0.93 5.64 -0.01
N GLN A 60 1.38 6.73 -0.65
CA GLN A 60 1.23 8.08 -0.13
C GLN A 60 -0.25 8.49 -0.04
N GLU A 61 -1.05 8.23 -1.09
CA GLU A 61 -2.49 8.51 -1.10
C GLU A 61 -3.22 7.83 0.06
N TRP A 62 -2.93 6.56 0.31
CA TRP A 62 -3.54 5.80 1.40
C TRP A 62 -3.07 6.24 2.79
N LEU A 63 -1.82 6.69 2.93
CA LEU A 63 -1.33 7.28 4.18
C LEU A 63 -2.01 8.62 4.47
N ASP A 64 -2.14 9.48 3.45
CA ASP A 64 -2.81 10.79 3.59
C ASP A 64 -4.29 10.63 3.95
N ASN A 65 -4.94 9.58 3.43
CA ASN A 65 -6.35 9.26 3.66
C ASN A 65 -6.56 8.07 4.61
N ILE A 66 -5.66 7.84 5.56
CA ILE A 66 -5.69 6.63 6.41
C ILE A 66 -6.99 6.47 7.22
N HIS A 67 -7.70 7.57 7.50
CA HIS A 67 -8.98 7.58 8.21
C HIS A 67 -10.09 6.82 7.45
N ARG A 68 -10.03 6.78 6.11
CA ARG A 68 -10.96 6.02 5.28
C ARG A 68 -10.96 4.53 5.62
N ILE A 69 -9.82 3.98 6.05
CA ILE A 69 -9.73 2.57 6.47
C ILE A 69 -10.60 2.32 7.69
N THR A 70 -10.65 3.26 8.63
CA THR A 70 -11.52 3.16 9.81
C THR A 70 -12.99 3.09 9.38
N GLU A 71 -13.41 3.94 8.45
CA GLU A 71 -14.78 3.96 7.92
C GLU A 71 -15.13 2.64 7.21
N MET A 72 -14.24 2.15 6.35
CA MET A 72 -14.44 0.88 5.64
C MET A 72 -14.57 -0.31 6.58
N ILE A 73 -13.82 -0.31 7.70
CA ILE A 73 -13.95 -1.36 8.73
C ILE A 73 -15.30 -1.25 9.44
N LEU A 74 -15.71 -0.05 9.83
CA LEU A 74 -17.01 0.19 10.49
C LEU A 74 -18.19 -0.22 9.60
N ASN A 75 -18.08 0.02 8.30
CA ASN A 75 -19.09 -0.35 7.30
C ASN A 75 -19.04 -1.83 6.87
N ARG A 76 -18.09 -2.62 7.39
CA ARG A 76 -17.86 -4.02 7.01
C ARG A 76 -17.52 -4.23 5.52
N GLU A 77 -16.87 -3.24 4.91
CA GLU A 77 -16.43 -3.30 3.52
C GLU A 77 -15.12 -4.09 3.34
N ILE A 78 -14.41 -4.38 4.43
CA ILE A 78 -13.12 -5.09 4.42
C ILE A 78 -13.18 -6.31 5.35
N SER A 79 -12.77 -7.47 4.84
CA SER A 79 -12.51 -8.66 5.68
C SER A 79 -11.13 -8.57 6.34
N ILE A 80 -11.11 -8.76 7.67
CA ILE A 80 -9.92 -8.72 8.53
C ILE A 80 -9.39 -10.13 8.92
N PHE A 81 -10.08 -11.17 8.46
CA PHE A 81 -9.69 -12.58 8.56
C PHE A 81 -10.06 -13.30 7.25
#